data_AF-A0A9Q0UTI7-F1
#
_entry.id   AF-A0A9Q0UTI7-F1
#
_cell.length_a   1.000
_cell.length_b   1.000
_cell.length_c   1.000
_cell.angle_alpha   90.00
_cell.angle_beta   90.00
_cell.angle_gamma   90.00
#
_symmetry.space_group_name_H-M   'P 1'
#
loop_
_entity.id
_entity.type
_entity.pdbx_description
1 polymer ?
#
loop_
_entity_poly.entity_id
_entity_poly.type
_entity_poly.pdbx_seq_one_letter_code
_entity_poly.pdbx_strand_id
1 'polypeptide(L)'
;MIINVGFSSPFGALVVHGRDISHSLRHAWEKWLLRWELEGDRRHGEAELLVQIINLTAGYLVSEELLSHHPQYEQLADLTNRICYQLGHYRKNKVHYNGSYSTVTSNTDRITTPQIESDMQELVQLVVQNSSDGIDSNIKQTFLQVAKSFYYSAICDPGTINYHIAKVLFERVP
;
A
#
# COMPACT_ATOMS: atom_id res chain seq x y z
N MET A 1 8.66 -18.09 1.67
CA MET A 1 7.79 -18.54 0.57
C MET A 1 7.28 -17.29 -0.11
N ILE A 2 7.84 -16.95 -1.27
CA ILE A 2 7.47 -15.76 -2.03
C ILE A 2 6.06 -16.02 -2.55
N ILE A 3 5.09 -15.22 -2.11
CA ILE A 3 3.79 -15.19 -2.76
C ILE A 3 4.10 -14.76 -4.19
N ASN A 4 3.95 -15.69 -5.12
CA ASN A 4 4.00 -15.40 -6.54
C ASN A 4 2.70 -14.62 -6.85
N VAL A 5 2.65 -13.37 -6.39
CA VAL A 5 1.83 -12.36 -7.03
C VAL A 5 2.41 -12.35 -8.42
N GLY A 6 1.72 -12.97 -9.38
CA GLY A 6 2.20 -13.06 -10.74
C GLY A 6 2.63 -11.67 -11.13
N PHE A 7 3.94 -11.46 -11.24
CA PHE A 7 4.46 -10.27 -11.88
C PHE A 7 3.87 -10.39 -13.27
N SER A 8 2.78 -9.65 -13.53
CA SER A 8 2.34 -9.38 -14.87
C SER A 8 3.52 -8.67 -15.50
N SER A 9 4.39 -9.45 -16.12
CA SER A 9 5.43 -8.96 -17.00
C SER A 9 4.78 -7.91 -17.91
N PRO A 10 5.47 -6.82 -18.29
CA PRO A 10 4.91 -5.88 -19.25
C PRO A 10 4.32 -6.57 -20.49
N PHE A 11 4.90 -7.72 -20.87
CA PHE A 11 4.39 -8.64 -21.88
C PHE A 11 3.02 -9.25 -21.54
N GLY A 12 2.77 -9.65 -20.30
CA GLY A 12 1.45 -10.12 -19.85
C GLY A 12 0.38 -9.02 -19.89
N ALA A 13 0.72 -7.79 -19.48
CA ALA A 13 -0.19 -6.65 -19.58
C ALA A 13 -0.47 -6.24 -21.04
N LEU A 14 0.55 -6.29 -21.91
CA LEU A 14 0.40 -6.07 -23.36
C LEU A 14 -0.52 -7.12 -23.99
N VAL A 15 -0.38 -8.39 -23.61
CA VAL A 15 -1.22 -9.49 -24.11
C VAL A 15 -2.66 -9.37 -23.61
N VAL A 16 -2.89 -8.92 -22.38
CA VAL A 16 -4.24 -8.85 -21.77
C VAL A 16 -4.99 -7.56 -22.12
N HIS A 17 -4.29 -6.42 -22.20
CA HIS A 17 -4.91 -5.10 -22.36
C HIS A 17 -4.54 -4.38 -23.66
N GLY A 18 -3.68 -4.98 -24.51
CA GLY A 18 -3.25 -4.38 -25.77
C GLY A 18 -2.41 -3.11 -25.61
N ARG A 19 -1.90 -2.84 -24.41
CA ARG A 19 -1.15 -1.61 -24.07
C ARG A 19 0.22 -1.95 -23.52
N ASP A 20 1.24 -1.32 -24.08
CA ASP A 20 2.59 -1.37 -23.53
C ASP A 20 2.69 -0.42 -22.32
N ILE A 21 2.80 -1.02 -21.13
CA ILE A 21 2.97 -0.29 -19.86
C ILE A 21 4.44 -0.20 -19.43
N SER A 22 5.38 -0.71 -20.22
CA SER A 22 6.80 -0.82 -19.85
C SER A 22 7.41 0.54 -19.52
N HIS A 23 7.07 1.57 -20.30
CA HIS A 23 7.55 2.93 -20.07
C HIS A 23 7.04 3.48 -18.73
N SER A 24 5.73 3.41 -18.49
CA SER A 24 5.10 3.91 -17.26
C SER A 24 5.58 3.15 -16.02
N LEU A 25 5.73 1.83 -16.10
CA LEU A 25 6.29 1.03 -15.01
C LEU A 25 7.73 1.45 -14.73
N ARG A 26 8.58 1.56 -15.76
CA ARG A 26 9.97 1.98 -15.57
C ARG A 26 10.03 3.38 -14.92
N HIS A 27 9.21 4.31 -15.38
CA HIS A 27 9.15 5.65 -14.82
C HIS A 27 8.73 5.66 -13.34
N ALA A 28 7.71 4.89 -12.97
CA ALA A 28 7.29 4.70 -11.58
C ALA A 28 8.44 4.22 -10.68
N TRP A 29 9.17 3.19 -11.14
CA TRP A 29 10.34 2.66 -10.44
C TRP A 29 11.47 3.68 -10.33
N GLU A 30 11.80 4.39 -11.42
CA GLU A 30 12.83 5.43 -11.43
C GLU A 30 12.50 6.57 -10.45
N LYS A 31 11.25 7.07 -10.44
CA LYS A 31 10.79 8.10 -9.50
C LYS A 31 10.97 7.66 -8.05
N TRP A 32 10.59 6.43 -7.72
CA TRP A 32 10.74 5.90 -6.37
C TRP A 32 12.21 5.67 -5.99
N LEU A 33 13.04 5.12 -6.89
CA LEU A 33 14.46 4.90 -6.66
C LEU A 33 15.20 6.22 -6.38
N LEU A 34 14.90 7.28 -7.14
CA LEU A 34 15.50 8.60 -6.92
C LEU A 34 15.13 9.18 -5.54
N ARG A 35 13.87 9.04 -5.13
CA ARG A 35 13.45 9.45 -3.77
C ARG A 35 14.17 8.64 -2.69
N TRP A 36 14.29 7.33 -2.88
CA TRP A 36 15.03 6.50 -1.94
C TRP A 36 16.51 6.90 -1.86
N GLU A 37 17.17 7.16 -2.99
CA GLU A 37 18.57 7.62 -3.00
C GLU A 37 18.75 8.94 -2.24
N LEU A 38 17.81 9.89 -2.39
CA LEU A 38 17.84 11.20 -1.72
C LEU A 38 17.52 11.13 -0.23
N GLU A 39 16.49 10.37 0.16
CA GLU A 39 15.97 10.35 1.53
C GLU A 39 16.61 9.24 2.40
N GLY A 40 17.23 8.24 1.77
CA GLY A 40 17.92 7.13 2.44
C GLY A 40 17.01 6.06 3.04
N ASP A 41 15.69 6.17 2.89
CA ASP A 41 14.73 5.18 3.41
C ASP A 41 13.78 4.67 2.32
N ARG A 42 13.95 3.41 1.96
CA ARG A 42 13.14 2.70 0.95
C ARG A 42 11.64 2.71 1.23
N ARG A 43 11.22 2.92 2.49
CA ARG A 43 9.80 2.91 2.87
C ARG A 43 9.10 4.19 2.47
N HIS A 44 9.84 5.28 2.25
CA HIS A 44 9.26 6.49 1.69
C HIS A 44 8.88 6.26 0.23
N GLY A 45 7.63 6.59 -0.12
CA GLY A 45 7.10 6.41 -1.48
C GLY A 45 6.78 4.96 -1.88
N GLU A 46 7.07 3.94 -1.06
CA GLU A 46 6.83 2.52 -1.39
C GLU A 46 5.34 2.26 -1.68
N ALA A 47 4.45 2.89 -0.91
CA ALA A 47 3.02 2.67 -1.07
C ALA A 47 2.48 3.29 -2.37
N GLU A 48 2.92 4.51 -2.72
CA GLU A 48 2.61 5.14 -4.02
C GLU A 48 3.08 4.26 -5.18
N LEU A 49 4.29 3.70 -5.12
CA LEU A 49 4.81 2.79 -6.14
C LEU A 49 3.92 1.54 -6.31
N LEU A 50 3.51 0.91 -5.22
CA LEU A 50 2.61 -0.25 -5.27
C LEU A 50 1.26 0.10 -5.90
N VAL A 51 0.70 1.25 -5.56
CA VAL A 51 -0.56 1.74 -6.15
C VAL A 51 -0.40 1.94 -7.65
N GLN A 52 0.69 2.57 -8.10
CA GLN A 52 0.97 2.77 -9.53
C GLN A 52 1.09 1.43 -10.27
N ILE A 53 1.84 0.46 -9.72
CA ILE A 53 2.00 -0.87 -10.33
C ILE A 53 0.65 -1.59 -10.44
N ILE A 54 -0.15 -1.62 -9.37
CA ILE A 54 -1.47 -2.27 -9.37
C ILE A 54 -2.37 -1.62 -10.42
N ASN A 55 -2.41 -0.29 -10.47
CA ASN A 55 -3.28 0.41 -11.41
C ASN A 55 -2.86 0.22 -12.87
N LEU A 56 -1.55 0.29 -13.16
CA LEU A 56 -1.01 0.05 -14.50
C LEU A 56 -1.27 -1.39 -14.97
N THR A 57 -1.08 -2.37 -14.08
CA THR A 57 -1.30 -3.79 -14.40
C THR A 57 -2.78 -4.16 -14.51
N ALA A 58 -3.67 -3.42 -13.85
CA ALA A 58 -5.12 -3.51 -14.02
C ALA A 58 -5.64 -2.80 -15.28
N GLY A 59 -4.77 -2.09 -16.01
CA GLY A 59 -5.11 -1.37 -17.23
C GLY A 59 -5.77 -0.01 -17.01
N TYR A 60 -5.68 0.57 -15.82
CA TYR A 60 -6.16 1.93 -15.57
C TYR A 60 -5.23 2.97 -16.20
N LEU A 61 -5.82 4.08 -16.66
CA LEU A 61 -5.09 5.20 -17.23
C LEU A 61 -4.49 6.06 -16.13
N VAL A 62 -3.25 5.79 -15.79
CA VAL A 62 -2.45 6.61 -14.87
C VAL A 62 -1.54 7.49 -15.73
N SER A 63 -1.99 8.69 -16.09
CA SER A 63 -1.23 9.63 -16.90
C SER A 63 -0.22 10.41 -16.05
N GLU A 64 0.86 10.90 -16.68
CA GLU A 64 1.81 11.80 -16.01
C GLU A 64 1.15 13.09 -15.50
N GLU A 65 0.10 13.55 -16.18
CA GLU A 65 -0.68 14.70 -15.76
C GLU A 65 -1.41 14.43 -14.44
N LEU A 66 -2.06 13.26 -14.30
CA LEU A 66 -2.68 12.83 -13.06
C LEU A 66 -1.64 12.70 -11.94
N LEU A 67 -0.49 12.10 -12.23
CA LEU A 67 0.57 11.85 -11.25
C LEU A 67 1.26 13.12 -10.74
N SER A 68 1.39 14.14 -11.59
CA SER A 68 2.23 15.32 -11.31
C SER A 68 1.43 16.58 -10.99
N HIS A 69 0.17 16.67 -11.41
CA HIS A 69 -0.60 17.93 -11.34
C HIS A 69 -1.96 17.79 -10.66
N HIS A 70 -2.36 16.58 -10.24
CA HIS A 70 -3.67 16.38 -9.62
C HIS A 70 -3.59 16.45 -8.08
N PRO A 71 -4.10 17.51 -7.44
CA PRO A 71 -3.88 17.75 -6.01
C PRO A 71 -4.47 16.66 -5.11
N GLN A 72 -5.58 16.04 -5.52
CA GLN A 72 -6.16 14.96 -4.75
C GLN A 72 -5.43 13.62 -4.92
N TYR A 73 -4.76 13.41 -6.07
CA TYR A 73 -3.92 12.24 -6.24
C TYR A 73 -2.71 12.34 -5.31
N GLU A 74 -2.10 13.52 -5.25
CA GLU A 74 -1.02 13.85 -4.32
C GLU A 74 -1.47 13.64 -2.87
N GLN A 75 -2.63 14.16 -2.47
CA GLN A 75 -3.16 13.96 -1.11
C GLN A 75 -3.37 12.46 -0.78
N LEU A 76 -3.93 11.68 -1.69
CA LEU A 76 -4.09 10.23 -1.51
C LEU A 76 -2.74 9.51 -1.39
N ALA A 77 -1.76 9.88 -2.21
CA ALA A 77 -0.43 9.31 -2.19
C ALA A 77 0.32 9.63 -0.90
N ASP A 78 0.31 10.88 -0.47
CA ASP A 78 0.97 11.32 0.77
C ASP A 78 0.37 10.64 2.00
N LEU A 79 -0.96 10.61 2.07
CA LEU A 79 -1.67 9.99 3.18
C LEU A 79 -1.39 8.49 3.24
N THR A 80 -1.45 7.80 2.09
CA THR A 80 -1.18 6.35 2.02
C THR A 80 0.27 6.04 2.36
N ASN A 81 1.23 6.81 1.85
CA ASN A 81 2.65 6.66 2.18
C ASN A 81 2.89 6.87 3.68
N ARG A 82 2.31 7.92 4.27
CA ARG A 82 2.44 8.22 5.71
C ARG A 82 1.90 7.09 6.58
N ILE A 83 0.71 6.58 6.27
CA ILE A 83 0.09 5.45 6.98
C ILE A 83 0.99 4.22 6.88
N CYS A 84 1.40 3.83 5.67
CA CYS A 84 2.21 2.63 5.43
C CYS A 84 3.58 2.73 6.10
N TYR A 85 4.20 3.91 6.07
CA TYR A 85 5.46 4.20 6.74
C TYR A 85 5.36 4.03 8.27
N GLN A 86 4.35 4.65 8.90
CA GLN A 86 4.11 4.56 10.33
C GLN A 86 3.82 3.11 10.78
N LEU A 87 2.98 2.40 10.03
CA LEU A 87 2.67 0.99 10.27
C LEU A 87 3.91 0.09 10.13
N GLY A 88 4.76 0.37 9.14
CA GLY A 88 6.02 -0.34 8.96
C GLY A 88 6.95 -0.19 10.17
N HIS A 89 7.03 1.01 10.76
CA HIS A 89 7.81 1.26 11.98
C HIS A 89 7.20 0.58 13.20
N TYR A 90 5.89 0.71 13.38
CA TYR A 90 5.15 0.03 14.44
C TYR A 90 5.41 -1.48 14.42
N ARG A 91 5.29 -2.12 13.24
CA ARG A 91 5.52 -3.56 13.08
C ARG A 91 6.96 -3.95 13.44
N LYS A 92 7.96 -3.17 13.04
CA LYS A 92 9.38 -3.42 13.37
C LYS A 92 9.60 -3.37 14.88
N ASN A 93 9.03 -2.38 15.56
CA ASN A 93 9.16 -2.22 17.00
C ASN A 93 8.44 -3.34 17.75
N LYS A 94 7.21 -3.70 17.34
CA LYS A 94 6.44 -4.80 17.93
C LYS A 94 7.20 -6.14 17.92
N VAL A 95 7.89 -6.46 16.82
CA VAL A 95 8.70 -7.69 16.71
C VAL A 95 9.90 -7.65 17.68
N HIS A 96 10.49 -6.48 17.93
CA HIS A 96 11.65 -6.34 18.83
C HIS A 96 11.28 -6.55 20.31
N TYR A 97 10.09 -6.11 20.74
CA TYR A 97 9.64 -6.27 22.12
C TYR A 97 9.22 -7.70 22.48
N ASN A 98 8.78 -8.51 21.51
CA ASN A 98 8.32 -9.88 21.76
C ASN A 98 9.46 -10.88 22.08
N GLY A 99 10.72 -10.44 22.07
CA GLY A 99 11.90 -11.25 22.40
C GLY A 99 12.55 -10.95 23.76
N SER A 100 12.08 -9.93 24.49
CA SER A 100 12.62 -9.53 25.79
C SER A 100 11.51 -9.56 26.84
N TYR A 101 11.68 -10.40 27.86
CA TYR A 101 10.77 -10.47 28.99
C TYR A 101 10.97 -9.21 29.85
N SER A 102 10.21 -8.13 29.62
CA SER A 102 10.01 -7.14 30.68
C SER A 102 8.80 -6.22 30.48
N THR A 103 7.95 -6.27 31.51
CA THR A 103 7.18 -5.20 32.14
C THR A 103 6.33 -4.30 31.25
N VAL A 104 5.06 -4.69 31.19
CA VAL A 104 3.90 -3.82 31.04
C VAL A 104 4.05 -2.57 31.91
N THR A 105 4.27 -1.41 31.28
CA THR A 105 3.97 -0.10 31.87
C THR A 105 3.27 0.78 30.83
N SER A 106 1.96 0.90 31.02
CA SER A 106 1.10 2.05 30.67
C SER A 106 1.21 2.64 29.26
N ASN A 107 0.54 2.00 28.29
CA ASN A 107 -0.31 2.60 27.23
C ASN A 107 -0.86 1.51 26.25
N THR A 108 -0.97 0.28 26.73
CA THR A 108 -0.86 -0.97 25.94
C THR A 108 -2.18 -1.49 25.35
N ASP A 109 -3.22 -0.67 25.27
CA ASP A 109 -4.51 -1.08 24.66
C ASP A 109 -4.68 -0.58 23.22
N ARG A 110 -3.80 0.31 22.76
CA ARG A 110 -3.90 0.83 21.39
C ARG A 110 -3.05 0.00 20.44
N ILE A 111 -3.75 -0.76 19.60
CA ILE A 111 -3.21 -1.60 18.53
C ILE A 111 -2.41 -0.77 17.50
N THR A 112 -2.67 0.55 17.44
CA THR A 112 -2.04 1.57 16.57
C THR A 112 -1.98 2.91 17.29
N THR A 113 -1.23 3.88 16.78
CA THR A 113 -1.25 5.25 17.32
C THR A 113 -2.54 5.99 16.90
N PRO A 114 -3.04 6.95 17.69
CA PRO A 114 -4.17 7.81 17.28
C PRO A 114 -3.96 8.50 15.94
N GLN A 115 -2.71 8.80 15.57
CA GLN A 115 -2.38 9.40 14.29
C GLN A 115 -2.69 8.45 13.12
N ILE A 116 -2.29 7.18 13.23
CA ILE A 116 -2.55 6.17 12.18
C ILE A 116 -4.07 6.02 11.98
N GLU A 117 -4.85 5.98 13.07
CA GLU A 117 -6.31 5.89 12.99
C GLU A 117 -6.93 7.12 12.34
N SER A 118 -6.49 8.31 12.70
CA SER A 118 -6.97 9.57 12.11
C SER A 118 -6.64 9.63 10.61
N ASP A 119 -5.41 9.30 10.22
CA ASP A 119 -4.98 9.29 8.83
C ASP A 119 -5.76 8.24 8.02
N MET A 120 -6.01 7.06 8.60
CA MET A 120 -6.80 6.02 7.96
C MET A 120 -8.27 6.44 7.76
N GLN A 121 -8.85 7.15 8.73
CA GLN A 121 -10.20 7.72 8.60
C GLN A 121 -10.26 8.76 7.49
N GLU A 122 -9.28 9.66 7.42
CA GLU A 122 -9.17 10.63 6.32
C GLU A 122 -9.07 9.93 4.97
N LEU A 123 -8.27 8.86 4.87
CA LEU A 123 -8.11 8.10 3.63
C LEU A 123 -9.42 7.46 3.18
N VAL A 124 -10.15 6.86 4.12
CA VAL A 124 -11.48 6.30 3.84
C VAL A 124 -12.44 7.38 3.37
N GLN A 125 -12.42 8.57 3.98
CA GLN A 125 -13.28 9.67 3.58
C GLN A 125 -12.97 10.13 2.15
N LEU A 126 -11.70 10.36 1.81
CA LEU A 126 -11.29 10.77 0.46
C LEU A 126 -11.67 9.75 -0.62
N VAL A 127 -11.62 8.46 -0.29
CA VAL A 127 -11.94 7.38 -1.23
C VAL A 127 -13.44 7.18 -1.40
N VAL A 128 -14.24 7.32 -0.32
CA VAL A 128 -15.69 7.12 -0.33
C VAL A 128 -16.45 8.35 -0.81
N GLN A 129 -15.90 9.55 -0.61
CA GLN A 129 -16.51 10.77 -1.15
C GLN A 129 -16.48 10.72 -2.68
N ASN A 130 -17.66 10.61 -3.27
CA ASN A 130 -17.87 10.72 -4.71
C ASN A 130 -17.76 12.20 -5.14
N SER A 131 -16.56 12.76 -5.06
CA SER A 131 -16.26 14.05 -5.67
C SER A 131 -16.09 13.90 -7.19
N SER A 132 -16.55 14.89 -7.96
CA SER A 132 -16.38 14.97 -9.41
C SER A 132 -14.95 15.39 -9.80
N ASP A 133 -13.97 14.85 -9.09
CA ASP A 133 -12.57 15.27 -9.20
C ASP A 133 -11.84 14.67 -10.40
N GLY A 134 -12.47 13.77 -11.14
CA GLY A 134 -11.87 13.20 -12.35
C GLY A 134 -10.86 12.09 -12.09
N ILE A 135 -10.65 11.67 -10.83
CA ILE A 135 -9.91 10.44 -10.53
C ILE A 135 -10.88 9.26 -10.57
N ASP A 136 -10.52 8.22 -11.32
CA ASP A 136 -11.25 6.94 -11.35
C ASP A 136 -11.40 6.38 -9.93
N SER A 137 -12.62 5.99 -9.56
CA SER A 137 -12.92 5.47 -8.22
C SER A 137 -12.16 4.19 -7.90
N ASN A 138 -11.80 3.39 -8.91
CA ASN A 138 -10.95 2.22 -8.73
C ASN A 138 -9.52 2.60 -8.37
N ILE A 139 -8.97 3.68 -8.96
CA ILE A 139 -7.64 4.20 -8.59
C ILE A 139 -7.64 4.63 -7.12
N LYS A 140 -8.67 5.36 -6.68
CA LYS A 140 -8.86 5.72 -5.26
C LYS A 140 -8.93 4.48 -4.37
N GLN A 141 -9.68 3.48 -4.81
CA GLN A 141 -9.84 2.24 -4.05
C GLN A 141 -8.53 1.46 -3.93
N THR A 142 -7.64 1.51 -4.93
CA THR A 142 -6.31 0.91 -4.86
C THR A 142 -5.48 1.50 -3.72
N PHE A 143 -5.52 2.82 -3.50
CA PHE A 143 -4.86 3.44 -2.34
C PHE A 143 -5.35 2.85 -1.01
N LEU A 144 -6.67 2.75 -0.85
CA LEU A 144 -7.26 2.17 0.36
C LEU A 144 -6.90 0.69 0.54
N GLN A 145 -6.87 -0.09 -0.54
CA GLN A 145 -6.47 -1.50 -0.50
C GLN A 145 -5.02 -1.68 -0.06
N VAL A 146 -4.11 -0.87 -0.61
CA VAL A 146 -2.70 -0.88 -0.20
C VAL A 146 -2.58 -0.53 1.28
N ALA A 147 -3.19 0.57 1.75
CA ALA A 147 -3.16 0.95 3.17
C ALA A 147 -3.71 -0.16 4.09
N LYS A 148 -4.85 -0.77 3.74
CA LYS A 148 -5.44 -1.88 4.50
C LYS A 148 -4.52 -3.10 4.58
N SER A 149 -3.77 -3.41 3.51
CA SER A 149 -2.84 -4.54 3.50
C SER A 149 -1.66 -4.33 4.47
N PHE A 150 -1.12 -3.11 4.54
CA PHE A 150 -0.10 -2.72 5.51
C PHE A 150 -0.65 -2.74 6.93
N TYR A 151 -1.87 -2.23 7.10
CA TYR A 151 -2.54 -2.19 8.39
C TYR A 151 -2.73 -3.60 8.95
N TYR A 152 -3.33 -4.51 8.15
CA TYR A 152 -3.50 -5.92 8.51
C TYR A 152 -2.17 -6.57 8.90
N SER A 153 -1.12 -6.36 8.11
CA SER A 153 0.21 -6.93 8.33
C SER A 153 0.92 -6.40 9.59
N ALA A 154 0.58 -5.19 10.03
CA ALA A 154 1.13 -4.59 11.24
C ALA A 154 0.42 -5.09 12.51
N ILE A 155 -0.89 -5.39 12.40
CA ILE A 155 -1.71 -5.79 13.53
C ILE A 155 -1.62 -7.28 13.80
N CYS A 156 -1.80 -8.10 12.77
CA CYS A 156 -1.81 -9.55 12.91
C CYS A 156 -0.40 -10.09 13.17
N ASP A 157 -0.27 -10.97 14.15
CA ASP A 157 0.97 -11.70 14.39
C ASP A 157 1.21 -12.74 13.28
N PRO A 158 2.45 -13.23 13.11
CA PRO A 158 2.77 -14.18 12.06
C PRO A 158 1.94 -15.47 12.08
N GLY A 159 1.52 -15.94 13.26
CA GLY A 159 0.66 -17.12 13.41
C GLY A 159 -0.73 -16.87 12.83
N THR A 160 -1.35 -15.74 13.18
CA THR A 160 -2.63 -15.31 12.62
C THR A 160 -2.56 -15.12 11.11
N ILE A 161 -1.50 -14.48 10.60
CA ILE A 161 -1.30 -14.29 9.16
C ILE A 161 -1.21 -15.64 8.44
N ASN A 162 -0.39 -16.57 8.93
CA ASN A 162 -0.25 -17.90 8.32
C ASN A 162 -1.57 -18.68 8.34
N TYR A 163 -2.33 -18.59 9.43
CA TYR A 163 -3.65 -19.20 9.52
C TYR A 163 -4.63 -18.60 8.49
N HIS A 164 -4.67 -17.27 8.35
CA HIS A 164 -5.53 -16.63 7.34
C HIS A 164 -5.10 -16.98 5.92
N ILE A 165 -3.80 -17.07 5.63
CA ILE A 165 -3.28 -17.54 4.34
C ILE A 165 -3.76 -18.97 4.05
N ALA A 166 -3.65 -19.88 5.02
CA ALA A 166 -4.14 -21.25 4.90
C ALA A 166 -5.63 -21.28 4.54
N LYS A 167 -6.44 -20.54 5.30
CA LYS A 167 -7.90 -20.46 5.12
C LYS A 167 -8.30 -19.88 3.77
N VAL A 168 -7.70 -18.76 3.35
CA VAL A 168 -8.15 -18.03 2.16
C VAL A 168 -7.66 -18.68 0.86
N LEU A 169 -6.44 -19.22 0.84
CA LEU A 169 -5.83 -19.71 -0.40
C LEU A 169 -5.97 -21.21 -0.61
N PHE A 170 -6.14 -22.00 0.46
CA PHE A 170 -6.03 -23.46 0.36
C PHE A 170 -7.27 -24.22 0.86
N GLU A 171 -8.18 -23.56 1.56
CA GLU A 171 -9.44 -24.18 1.98
C GLU A 171 -10.60 -23.73 1.08
N ARG A 172 -11.41 -24.68 0.63
CA ARG A 172 -12.61 -24.38 -0.16
C ARG A 172 -13.74 -23.93 0.77
N VAL A 173 -14.52 -22.96 0.32
CA VAL A 173 -15.79 -22.62 0.96
C VAL A 173 -16.76 -23.79 0.74
N PRO A 174 -17.39 -24.32 1.80
CA PRO A 174 -18.35 -25.43 1.70
C PRO A 174 -19.52 -25.12 0.77
#